data_AF-A0A6J8DGY2-F1
#
_entry.id   AF-A0A6J8DGY2-F1
#
_cell.length_a   1.000
_cell.length_b   1.000
_cell.length_c   1.000
_cell.angle_alpha   90.00
_cell.angle_beta   90.00
_cell.angle_gamma   90.00
#
_symmetry.space_group_name_H-M   'P 1'
#
loop_
_entity.id
_entity.type
_entity.pdbx_description
1 polymer ?
#
loop_
_entity_poly.entity_id
_entity_poly.type
_entity_poly.pdbx_seq_one_letter_code
_entity_poly.pdbx_strand_id
1 'polypeptide(L)'
;MSREFGAKPMDPELFKIGHFESENGRSITLREVIDREKLKHIVTHPEDYELGSRYIKGEKMDKDAQLTLLQDYLARTNTLGECPMRYYQRNGFGRYWTGEKIGLQNISRRIRHTLCADHMIDIDMKNAHPTLLSWYCHENGIACTGLDAYIADRERLIADLMTYEGISRDDAKTYLLAIINGKIVRLKHDAPAWLWDYYGE
;
A
#
# COMPACT_ATOMS: atom_id res chain seq x y z
N MET A 1 25.66 -20.88 -15.85
CA MET A 1 25.68 -21.56 -14.53
C MET A 1 24.48 -21.01 -13.76
N SER A 2 23.38 -21.76 -13.76
CA SER A 2 22.08 -21.38 -13.20
C SER A 2 22.20 -21.16 -11.70
N ARG A 3 21.96 -19.93 -11.23
CA ARG A 3 21.74 -19.69 -9.80
C ARG A 3 20.37 -20.28 -9.47
N GLU A 4 20.34 -21.38 -8.73
CA GLU A 4 19.14 -21.80 -8.01
C GLU A 4 18.84 -20.70 -6.98
N PHE A 5 17.84 -19.88 -7.29
CA PHE A 5 17.28 -18.94 -6.35
C PHE A 5 16.55 -19.76 -5.28
N GLY A 6 17.01 -19.62 -4.04
CA GLY A 6 16.56 -20.41 -2.89
C GLY A 6 15.14 -20.07 -2.43
N ALA A 7 14.14 -20.26 -3.29
CA ALA A 7 12.77 -20.42 -2.85
C ALA A 7 12.66 -21.80 -2.19
N LYS A 8 12.30 -21.85 -0.90
CA LYS A 8 11.93 -23.13 -0.27
C LYS A 8 10.80 -23.76 -1.09
N PRO A 9 10.85 -25.08 -1.40
CA PRO A 9 9.75 -25.78 -2.04
C PRO A 9 8.45 -25.51 -1.28
N MET A 10 7.41 -25.08 -1.98
CA MET A 10 6.13 -24.75 -1.37
C MET A 10 5.48 -26.02 -0.80
N ASP A 11 4.97 -25.92 0.43
CA ASP A 11 4.23 -26.99 1.09
C ASP A 11 2.89 -27.23 0.37
N PRO A 12 2.68 -28.41 -0.26
CA PRO A 12 1.43 -28.74 -0.95
C PRO A 12 0.18 -28.69 -0.05
N GLU A 13 0.35 -28.83 1.26
CA GLU A 13 -0.77 -28.78 2.21
C GLU A 13 -1.41 -27.38 2.30
N LEU A 14 -0.70 -26.31 1.90
CA LEU A 14 -1.23 -24.94 1.91
C LEU A 14 -2.40 -24.72 0.94
N PHE A 15 -2.53 -25.53 -0.13
CA PHE A 15 -3.64 -25.42 -1.08
C PHE A 15 -4.93 -26.07 -0.59
N LYS A 16 -4.84 -26.94 0.42
CA LYS A 16 -5.98 -27.61 1.05
C LYS A 16 -6.67 -26.76 2.12
N ILE A 17 -6.08 -25.63 2.49
CA ILE A 17 -6.62 -24.76 3.53
C ILE A 17 -7.75 -23.91 2.95
N GLY A 18 -8.98 -24.33 3.20
CA GLY A 18 -10.11 -23.41 3.33
C GLY A 18 -10.32 -23.17 4.81
N HIS A 19 -9.91 -22.01 5.33
CA HIS A 19 -10.66 -21.26 6.36
C HIS A 19 -9.86 -20.06 6.88
N PHE A 20 -10.63 -18.99 7.11
CA PHE A 20 -10.31 -17.79 7.85
C PHE A 20 -11.08 -17.83 9.17
N GLU A 21 -10.43 -17.57 10.30
CA GLU A 21 -11.10 -17.01 11.47
C GLU A 21 -10.16 -16.05 12.20
N SER A 22 -10.69 -14.92 12.66
CA SER A 22 -10.06 -14.17 13.73
C SER A 22 -11.12 -13.62 14.65
N GLU A 23 -11.05 -13.98 15.92
CA GLU A 23 -11.53 -13.08 16.96
C GLU A 23 -10.39 -12.58 17.83
N ASN A 24 -9.42 -13.39 18.28
CA ASN A 24 -8.30 -12.86 19.10
C ASN A 24 -6.95 -13.65 19.03
N GLY A 25 -6.57 -14.20 17.86
CA GLY A 25 -5.31 -14.97 17.66
C GLY A 25 -4.74 -14.89 16.22
N ARG A 26 -4.21 -13.72 15.87
CA ARG A 26 -4.31 -13.10 14.54
C ARG A 26 -3.17 -13.40 13.54
N SER A 27 -3.22 -14.55 12.88
CA SER A 27 -2.62 -14.75 11.55
C SER A 27 -3.65 -15.31 10.60
N ILE A 28 -3.80 -14.71 9.43
CA ILE A 28 -4.83 -15.07 8.46
C ILE A 28 -4.20 -15.63 7.19
N THR A 29 -4.83 -16.60 6.54
CA THR A 29 -4.31 -17.23 5.31
C THR A 29 -5.31 -17.04 4.17
N LEU A 30 -4.99 -16.14 3.22
CA LEU A 30 -5.79 -15.90 2.00
C LEU A 30 -5.21 -16.65 0.83
N ARG A 31 -6.01 -16.71 -0.23
CA ARG A 31 -5.58 -17.07 -1.57
C ARG A 31 -5.55 -15.81 -2.42
N GLU A 32 -4.36 -15.39 -2.83
CA GLU A 32 -4.21 -14.39 -3.90
C GLU A 32 -4.45 -15.10 -5.24
N VAL A 33 -5.24 -14.49 -6.14
CA VAL A 33 -5.54 -15.02 -7.47
C VAL A 33 -5.14 -13.99 -8.53
N ILE A 34 -4.29 -14.41 -9.47
CA ILE A 34 -3.68 -13.54 -10.49
C ILE A 34 -3.63 -14.22 -11.85
N ASP A 35 -3.43 -13.41 -12.89
CA ASP A 35 -3.12 -13.90 -14.23
C ASP A 35 -1.67 -14.39 -14.29
N ARG A 36 -1.52 -15.72 -14.22
CA ARG A 36 -0.21 -16.37 -14.18
C ARG A 36 0.55 -16.27 -15.48
N GLU A 37 -0.14 -16.28 -16.61
CA GLU A 37 0.52 -16.23 -17.92
C GLU A 37 1.08 -14.84 -18.18
N LYS A 38 0.38 -13.78 -17.76
CA LYS A 38 0.95 -12.42 -17.73
C LYS A 38 2.18 -12.35 -16.83
N LEU A 39 2.13 -12.91 -15.61
CA LEU A 39 3.28 -12.95 -14.71
C LEU A 39 4.48 -13.67 -15.35
N LYS A 40 4.24 -14.85 -15.91
CA LYS A 40 5.25 -15.64 -16.61
C LYS A 40 5.88 -14.85 -17.75
N HIS A 41 5.06 -14.19 -18.57
CA HIS A 41 5.53 -13.40 -19.69
C HIS A 41 6.40 -12.21 -19.25
N ILE A 42 5.99 -11.50 -18.18
CA ILE A 42 6.76 -10.38 -17.59
C ILE A 42 8.11 -10.88 -17.04
N VAL A 43 8.12 -12.03 -16.35
CA VAL A 43 9.35 -12.62 -15.80
C VAL A 43 10.31 -13.08 -16.89
N THR A 44 9.80 -13.52 -18.05
CA THR A 44 10.62 -13.95 -19.19
C THR A 44 11.17 -12.82 -20.05
N HIS A 45 10.51 -11.65 -20.03
CA HIS A 45 10.92 -10.46 -20.81
C HIS A 45 11.00 -9.21 -19.92
N PRO A 46 11.77 -9.22 -18.81
CA PRO A 46 11.79 -8.13 -17.83
C PRO A 46 12.35 -6.81 -18.38
N GLU A 47 13.07 -6.85 -19.49
CA GLU A 47 13.56 -5.69 -20.25
C GLU A 47 12.43 -4.89 -20.91
N ASP A 48 11.33 -5.54 -21.28
CA ASP A 48 10.20 -4.91 -21.97
C ASP A 48 9.29 -4.11 -21.01
N TYR A 49 9.48 -4.30 -19.70
CA TYR A 49 8.59 -3.75 -18.69
C TYR A 49 9.30 -2.84 -17.68
N GLU A 50 8.63 -1.73 -17.36
CA GLU A 50 8.96 -0.92 -16.19
C GLU A 50 8.49 -1.62 -14.91
N LEU A 51 9.31 -2.56 -14.44
CA LEU A 51 9.13 -3.26 -13.17
C LEU A 51 8.98 -2.31 -11.97
N GLY A 52 9.54 -1.11 -12.09
CA GLY A 52 9.45 -0.05 -11.09
C GLY A 52 10.33 -0.31 -9.87
N SER A 53 10.15 0.52 -8.85
CA SER A 53 10.83 0.37 -7.56
C SER A 53 9.80 0.46 -6.44
N ARG A 54 10.08 -0.20 -5.32
CA ARG A 54 9.20 -0.13 -4.14
C ARG A 54 10.03 0.03 -2.88
N TYR A 55 9.57 0.84 -1.95
CA TYR A 55 10.22 0.95 -0.65
C TYR A 55 9.72 -0.18 0.27
N ILE A 56 10.64 -0.99 0.79
CA ILE A 56 10.37 -2.00 1.82
C ILE A 56 11.19 -1.63 3.04
N LYS A 57 10.53 -1.38 4.18
CA LYS A 57 11.18 -0.92 5.43
C LYS A 57 12.07 0.34 5.25
N GLY A 58 11.73 1.22 4.31
CA GLY A 58 12.50 2.44 4.04
C GLY A 58 13.64 2.27 3.04
N GLU A 59 13.94 1.04 2.60
CA GLU A 59 14.93 0.77 1.57
C GLU A 59 14.27 0.65 0.19
N LYS A 60 14.89 1.26 -0.83
CA LYS A 60 14.39 1.20 -2.21
C LYS A 60 14.77 -0.14 -2.83
N MET A 61 13.77 -0.95 -3.14
CA MET A 61 13.91 -2.15 -3.97
C MET A 61 14.12 -1.72 -5.42
N ASP A 62 15.24 -2.11 -6.02
CA ASP A 62 15.57 -1.84 -7.41
C ASP A 62 14.87 -2.82 -8.38
N LYS A 63 15.15 -2.67 -9.67
CA LYS A 63 14.56 -3.49 -10.74
C LYS A 63 14.89 -4.98 -10.56
N ASP A 64 16.12 -5.31 -10.18
CA ASP A 64 16.60 -6.69 -10.06
C ASP A 64 15.98 -7.39 -8.84
N ALA A 65 15.83 -6.66 -7.74
CA ALA A 65 15.13 -7.17 -6.57
C ALA A 65 13.63 -7.34 -6.84
N GLN A 66 13.02 -6.47 -7.65
CA GLN A 66 11.63 -6.63 -8.09
C GLN A 66 11.47 -7.86 -8.99
N LEU A 67 12.38 -8.09 -9.94
CA LEU A 67 12.39 -9.28 -10.79
C LEU A 67 12.55 -10.57 -9.96
N THR A 68 13.49 -10.59 -9.01
CA THR A 68 13.69 -11.74 -8.11
C THR A 68 12.40 -12.06 -7.34
N LEU A 69 11.72 -11.03 -6.83
CA LEU A 69 10.44 -11.19 -6.15
C LEU A 69 9.36 -11.78 -7.07
N LEU A 70 9.28 -11.33 -8.34
CA LEU A 70 8.31 -11.87 -9.30
C LEU A 70 8.61 -13.32 -9.68
N GLN A 71 9.88 -13.69 -9.81
CA GLN A 71 10.30 -15.07 -10.05
C GLN A 71 9.88 -15.99 -8.90
N ASP A 72 10.16 -15.59 -7.66
CA ASP A 72 9.76 -16.35 -6.47
C ASP A 72 8.23 -16.43 -6.36
N TYR A 73 7.52 -15.35 -6.69
CA TYR A 73 6.05 -15.32 -6.68
C TYR A 73 5.46 -16.25 -7.75
N LEU A 74 6.03 -16.29 -8.96
CA LEU A 74 5.63 -17.21 -10.03
C LEU A 74 5.85 -18.67 -9.64
N ALA A 75 7.00 -18.98 -9.03
CA ALA A 75 7.31 -20.33 -8.55
C ALA A 75 6.31 -20.82 -7.49
N ARG A 76 5.75 -19.89 -6.71
CA ARG A 76 4.72 -20.15 -5.71
C ARG A 76 3.29 -20.15 -6.25
N THR A 77 3.07 -19.62 -7.45
CA THR A 77 1.75 -19.54 -8.04
C THR A 77 1.43 -20.84 -8.77
N ASN A 78 0.37 -21.53 -8.36
CA ASN A 78 -0.05 -22.78 -9.00
C ASN A 78 -0.56 -22.53 -10.44
N THR A 79 -0.85 -23.61 -11.18
CA THR A 79 -1.30 -23.51 -12.58
C THR A 79 -2.62 -22.76 -12.77
N LEU A 80 -3.40 -22.57 -11.72
CA LEU A 80 -4.66 -21.81 -11.72
C LEU A 80 -4.45 -20.32 -11.41
N GLY A 81 -3.22 -19.88 -11.18
CA GLY A 81 -2.94 -18.48 -10.82
C GLY A 81 -3.12 -18.20 -9.32
N GLU A 82 -3.14 -19.23 -8.48
CA GLU A 82 -3.39 -19.07 -7.05
C GLU A 82 -2.11 -19.15 -6.23
N CYS A 83 -1.99 -18.25 -5.25
CA CYS A 83 -0.88 -18.18 -4.32
C CYS A 83 -1.42 -18.08 -2.88
N PRO A 84 -1.27 -19.12 -2.04
CA PRO A 84 -1.66 -19.07 -0.64
C PRO A 84 -0.73 -18.15 0.16
N MET A 85 -1.32 -17.17 0.86
CA MET A 85 -0.60 -16.09 1.53
C MET A 85 -1.01 -15.97 2.99
N ARG A 86 -0.02 -15.98 3.88
CA ARG A 86 -0.22 -15.65 5.30
C ARG A 86 -0.07 -14.15 5.51
N TYR A 87 -0.93 -13.55 6.31
CA TYR A 87 -0.81 -12.17 6.79
C TYR A 87 -0.87 -12.13 8.31
N TYR A 88 -0.20 -11.13 8.88
CA TYR A 88 -0.11 -10.92 10.32
C TYR A 88 -0.13 -9.43 10.66
N GLN A 89 -0.55 -9.10 11.88
CA GLN A 89 -0.40 -7.77 12.46
C GLN A 89 0.84 -7.73 13.36
N ARG A 90 1.58 -6.62 13.33
CA ARG A 90 2.70 -6.42 14.27
C ARG A 90 2.13 -6.11 15.65
N ASN A 91 2.63 -6.79 16.68
CA ASN A 91 2.16 -6.64 18.06
C ASN A 91 0.63 -6.83 18.23
N GLY A 92 0.00 -7.60 17.34
CA GLY A 92 -1.44 -7.86 17.38
C GLY A 92 -2.34 -6.67 17.03
N PHE A 93 -1.78 -5.57 16.48
CA PHE A 93 -2.53 -4.34 16.20
C PHE A 93 -2.20 -3.72 14.83
N GLY A 94 -3.16 -2.97 14.27
CA GLY A 94 -2.97 -2.14 13.09
C GLY A 94 -2.99 -2.89 11.76
N ARG A 95 -2.10 -2.51 10.83
CA ARG A 95 -2.11 -3.02 9.45
C ARG A 95 -1.65 -4.50 9.38
N TYR A 96 -2.33 -5.29 8.54
CA TYR A 96 -1.86 -6.61 8.14
C TYR A 96 -0.72 -6.51 7.12
N TRP A 97 0.34 -7.27 7.38
CA TRP A 97 1.52 -7.41 6.54
C TRP A 97 1.58 -8.83 6.00
N THR A 98 2.10 -9.00 4.77
CA THR A 98 2.46 -10.34 4.29
C THR A 98 3.48 -10.95 5.24
N GLY A 99 3.20 -12.17 5.72
CA GLY A 99 4.09 -12.99 6.53
C GLY A 99 5.38 -13.38 5.81
N GLU A 100 5.39 -13.21 4.49
CA GLU A 100 6.48 -13.58 3.62
C GLU A 100 6.95 -12.39 2.77
N LYS A 101 8.18 -12.50 2.25
CA LYS A 101 8.78 -11.49 1.38
C LYS A 101 8.04 -11.39 0.04
N ILE A 102 7.43 -12.48 -0.40
CA ILE A 102 6.68 -12.60 -1.64
C ILE A 102 5.19 -12.37 -1.36
N GLY A 103 4.49 -11.65 -2.24
CA GLY A 103 3.07 -11.32 -2.11
C GLY A 103 2.69 -10.03 -2.81
N LEU A 104 1.41 -9.85 -3.15
CA LEU A 104 0.94 -8.66 -3.89
C LEU A 104 1.22 -7.36 -3.14
N GLN A 105 1.25 -7.38 -1.80
CA GLN A 105 1.63 -6.21 -0.99
C GLN A 105 3.07 -5.75 -1.22
N ASN A 106 3.94 -6.51 -1.88
CA ASN A 106 5.33 -6.12 -2.17
C ASN A 106 5.59 -5.92 -3.67
N ILE A 107 4.69 -6.35 -4.54
CA ILE A 107 4.78 -6.14 -6.00
C ILE A 107 4.50 -4.67 -6.35
N SER A 108 5.24 -4.10 -7.31
CA SER A 108 5.03 -2.71 -7.74
C SER A 108 3.60 -2.49 -8.26
N ARG A 109 3.06 -1.27 -8.09
CA ARG A 109 1.66 -0.95 -8.41
C ARG A 109 1.29 -1.35 -9.85
N ARG A 110 2.13 -1.01 -10.82
CA ARG A 110 1.86 -1.27 -12.24
C ARG A 110 1.71 -2.76 -12.52
N ILE A 111 2.70 -3.55 -12.09
CA ILE A 111 2.67 -5.00 -12.28
C ILE A 111 1.48 -5.61 -11.52
N ARG A 112 1.28 -5.24 -10.25
CA ARG A 112 0.14 -5.74 -9.46
C ARG A 112 -1.20 -5.49 -10.15
N HIS A 113 -1.41 -4.29 -10.70
CA HIS A 113 -2.64 -3.97 -11.42
C HIS A 113 -2.82 -4.84 -12.67
N THR A 114 -1.75 -5.04 -13.45
CA THR A 114 -1.77 -5.92 -14.63
C THR A 114 -2.12 -7.36 -14.29
N LEU A 115 -1.56 -7.88 -13.19
CA LEU A 115 -1.77 -9.26 -12.77
C LEU A 115 -3.18 -9.51 -12.19
N CYS A 116 -3.75 -8.50 -11.53
CA CYS A 116 -5.02 -8.62 -10.82
C CYS A 116 -6.26 -8.16 -11.63
N ALA A 117 -6.06 -7.50 -12.77
CA ALA A 117 -7.12 -6.78 -13.50
C ALA A 117 -8.40 -7.60 -13.75
N ASP A 118 -8.24 -8.88 -14.08
CA ASP A 118 -9.35 -9.76 -14.46
C ASP A 118 -9.81 -10.67 -13.31
N HIS A 119 -9.14 -10.62 -12.16
CA HIS A 119 -9.32 -11.58 -11.05
C HIS A 119 -9.71 -10.95 -9.72
N MET A 120 -9.51 -9.65 -9.55
CA MET A 120 -9.75 -8.97 -8.27
C MET A 120 -10.51 -7.65 -8.47
N ILE A 121 -11.33 -7.32 -7.47
CA ILE A 121 -11.96 -6.00 -7.33
C ILE A 121 -11.16 -5.23 -6.29
N ASP A 122 -10.65 -4.05 -6.66
CA ASP A 122 -9.91 -3.17 -5.75
C ASP A 122 -10.88 -2.22 -5.04
N ILE A 123 -11.05 -2.40 -3.73
CA ILE A 123 -11.92 -1.57 -2.88
C ILE A 123 -11.04 -0.75 -1.95
N ASP A 124 -11.00 0.56 -2.14
CA ASP A 124 -10.17 1.48 -1.36
C ASP A 124 -11.01 2.54 -0.64
N MET A 125 -10.68 2.83 0.62
CA MET A 125 -11.35 3.86 1.40
C MET A 125 -10.88 5.25 0.98
N LYS A 126 -11.76 6.03 0.35
CA LYS A 126 -11.46 7.41 -0.03
C LYS A 126 -11.16 8.26 1.22
N ASN A 127 -9.96 8.83 1.27
CA ASN A 127 -9.54 9.79 2.30
C ASN A 127 -9.67 9.24 3.75
N ALA A 128 -9.38 7.95 3.94
CA ALA A 128 -9.65 7.25 5.20
C ALA A 128 -9.07 7.93 6.45
N HIS A 129 -7.78 8.29 6.42
CA HIS A 129 -7.08 8.80 7.60
C HIS A 129 -7.71 10.09 8.18
N PRO A 130 -7.84 11.18 7.42
CA PRO A 130 -8.48 12.40 7.92
C PRO A 130 -9.95 12.18 8.30
N THR A 131 -10.70 11.38 7.54
CA THR A 131 -12.13 11.13 7.81
C THR A 131 -12.33 10.40 9.15
N LEU A 132 -11.51 9.38 9.42
CA LEU A 132 -11.55 8.64 10.69
C LEU A 132 -11.09 9.51 11.86
N LEU A 133 -10.09 10.39 11.65
CA LEU A 133 -9.62 11.30 12.68
C LEU A 133 -10.67 12.37 13.02
N SER A 134 -11.30 12.98 12.02
CA SER A 134 -12.42 13.93 12.23
C SER A 134 -13.53 13.26 13.03
N TRP A 135 -13.98 12.07 12.62
CA TRP A 135 -14.98 11.30 13.38
C TRP A 135 -14.55 11.09 14.83
N TYR A 136 -13.30 10.66 15.07
CA TYR A 136 -12.79 10.46 16.43
C TYR A 136 -12.80 11.76 17.25
N CYS A 137 -12.41 12.89 16.65
CA CYS A 137 -12.43 14.19 17.31
C CYS A 137 -13.85 14.58 17.72
N HIS A 138 -14.83 14.43 16.81
CA HIS A 138 -16.25 14.71 17.08
C HIS A 138 -16.81 13.84 18.22
N GLU A 139 -16.53 12.53 18.20
CA GLU A 139 -16.98 11.62 19.26
C GLU A 139 -16.39 11.95 20.65
N ASN A 140 -15.26 12.65 20.68
CA ASN A 140 -14.58 13.03 21.92
C ASN A 140 -14.72 14.53 22.26
N GLY A 141 -15.53 15.28 21.52
CA GLY A 141 -15.71 16.73 21.74
C GLY A 141 -14.45 17.57 21.49
N ILE A 142 -13.55 17.09 20.64
CA ILE A 142 -12.33 17.79 20.23
C ILE A 142 -12.65 18.58 18.96
N ALA A 143 -12.43 19.90 18.99
CA ALA A 143 -12.64 20.74 17.82
C ALA A 143 -11.62 20.39 16.71
N CYS A 144 -12.10 20.22 15.48
CA CYS A 144 -11.28 19.86 14.31
C CYS A 144 -11.80 20.52 13.01
N THR A 145 -12.08 21.81 13.08
CA THR A 145 -12.65 22.62 12.00
C THR A 145 -11.78 22.72 10.75
N GLY A 146 -10.47 22.83 10.88
CA GLY A 146 -9.49 22.85 9.79
C GLY A 146 -9.41 21.48 9.11
N LEU A 147 -9.45 20.40 9.89
CA LEU A 147 -9.54 19.03 9.36
C LEU A 147 -10.86 18.81 8.60
N ASP A 148 -11.99 19.26 9.15
CA ASP A 148 -13.31 19.16 8.51
C ASP A 148 -13.38 19.96 7.20
N ALA A 149 -12.83 21.18 7.20
CA ALA A 149 -12.73 22.00 6.00
C ALA A 149 -11.90 21.31 4.92
N TYR A 150 -10.79 20.66 5.30
CA TYR A 150 -9.99 19.85 4.37
C TYR A 150 -10.75 18.64 3.83
N ILE A 151 -11.54 17.95 4.63
CA ILE A 151 -12.34 16.81 4.15
C ILE A 151 -13.41 17.29 3.16
N ALA A 152 -14.08 18.40 3.46
CA ALA A 152 -15.16 18.95 2.66
C ALA A 152 -14.68 19.47 1.29
N ASP A 153 -13.49 20.07 1.23
CA ASP A 153 -12.98 20.78 0.04
C ASP A 153 -11.55 20.36 -0.37
N ARG A 154 -11.26 19.08 -0.17
CA ARG A 154 -9.94 18.46 -0.34
C ARG A 154 -9.24 18.83 -1.63
N GLU A 155 -9.97 18.78 -2.74
CA GLU A 155 -9.40 18.97 -4.07
C GLU A 155 -8.93 20.41 -4.30
N ARG A 156 -9.72 21.39 -3.82
CA ARG A 156 -9.32 22.79 -3.89
C ARG A 156 -8.13 23.06 -2.97
N LEU A 157 -8.14 22.56 -1.73
CA LEU A 157 -7.03 22.81 -0.78
C LEU A 157 -5.72 22.17 -1.24
N ILE A 158 -5.77 21.00 -1.88
CA ILE A 158 -4.58 20.41 -2.51
C ILE A 158 -4.08 21.28 -3.65
N ALA A 159 -4.97 21.77 -4.52
CA ALA A 159 -4.57 22.65 -5.62
C ALA A 159 -3.96 23.96 -5.10
N ASP A 160 -4.54 24.54 -4.05
CA ASP A 160 -4.03 25.75 -3.40
C ASP A 160 -2.64 25.52 -2.81
N LEU A 161 -2.43 24.42 -2.09
CA LEU A 161 -1.12 24.04 -1.55
C LEU A 161 -0.07 23.80 -2.65
N MET A 162 -0.47 23.16 -3.77
CA MET A 162 0.40 22.97 -4.92
C MET A 162 0.87 24.31 -5.48
N THR A 163 -0.03 25.27 -5.65
CA THR A 163 0.29 26.61 -6.13
C THR A 163 1.16 27.38 -5.15
N TYR A 164 0.85 27.32 -3.85
CA TYR A 164 1.57 28.05 -2.81
C TYR A 164 3.00 27.53 -2.58
N GLU A 165 3.21 26.22 -2.51
CA GLU A 165 4.55 25.65 -2.31
C GLU A 165 5.30 25.36 -3.62
N GLY A 166 4.63 25.43 -4.77
CA GLY A 166 5.21 25.07 -6.07
C GLY A 166 5.53 23.57 -6.19
N ILE A 167 4.70 22.71 -5.58
CA ILE A 167 4.94 21.27 -5.46
C ILE A 167 3.94 20.45 -6.28
N SER A 168 4.28 19.18 -6.53
CA SER A 168 3.37 18.26 -7.21
C SER A 168 2.16 17.92 -6.35
N ARG A 169 1.11 17.41 -6.99
CA ARG A 169 -0.10 16.93 -6.30
C ARG A 169 0.21 15.82 -5.30
N ASP A 170 1.13 14.92 -5.62
CA ASP A 170 1.48 13.81 -4.73
C ASP A 170 2.35 14.28 -3.56
N ASP A 171 3.19 15.29 -3.77
CA ASP A 171 3.93 15.95 -2.69
C ASP A 171 2.98 16.73 -1.76
N ALA A 172 2.00 17.44 -2.30
CA ALA A 172 0.98 18.15 -1.51
C ALA A 172 0.16 17.19 -0.65
N LYS A 173 -0.27 16.05 -1.21
CA LYS A 173 -0.93 14.98 -0.43
C LYS A 173 -0.02 14.44 0.67
N THR A 174 1.24 14.20 0.36
CA THR A 174 2.23 13.68 1.31
C THR A 174 2.49 14.70 2.43
N TYR A 175 2.54 15.99 2.11
CA TYR A 175 2.69 17.08 3.05
C TYR A 175 1.55 17.11 4.07
N LEU A 176 0.31 17.14 3.60
CA LEU A 176 -0.89 17.18 4.47
C LEU A 176 -1.04 15.90 5.29
N LEU A 177 -0.74 14.74 4.69
CA LEU A 177 -0.73 13.46 5.39
C LEU A 177 0.33 13.42 6.49
N ALA A 178 1.50 14.02 6.25
CA ALA A 178 2.57 14.04 7.23
C ALA A 178 2.21 14.90 8.45
N ILE A 179 1.53 16.04 8.26
CA ILE A 179 1.00 16.87 9.36
C ILE A 179 0.08 16.02 10.26
N ILE A 180 -0.91 15.33 9.69
CA ILE A 180 -1.80 14.43 10.45
C ILE A 180 -1.01 13.36 11.20
N ASN A 181 0.10 12.87 10.63
CA ASN A 181 0.98 11.90 11.28
C ASN A 181 2.00 12.54 12.24
N GLY A 182 1.81 13.79 12.66
CA GLY A 182 2.65 14.48 13.65
C GLY A 182 3.93 15.11 13.12
N LYS A 183 4.05 15.33 11.81
CA LYS A 183 5.19 16.07 11.26
C LYS A 183 5.11 17.54 11.71
N ILE A 184 6.16 17.99 12.39
CA ILE A 184 6.33 19.41 12.72
C ILE A 184 6.66 20.18 11.43
N VAL A 185 5.90 21.23 11.17
CA VAL A 185 6.07 22.10 10.00
C VAL A 185 6.21 23.54 10.47
N ARG A 186 7.12 24.30 9.85
CA ARG A 186 7.23 25.75 10.07
C ARG A 186 6.50 26.46 8.95
N LEU A 187 5.25 26.84 9.20
CA LEU A 187 4.46 27.62 8.24
C LEU A 187 5.06 29.02 8.09
N LYS A 188 5.12 29.51 6.86
CA LYS A 188 5.55 30.89 6.57
C LYS A 188 4.42 31.86 6.96
N HIS A 189 4.78 33.11 7.23
CA HIS A 189 3.82 34.15 7.63
C HIS A 189 2.72 34.40 6.57
N ASP A 190 3.03 34.16 5.31
CA ASP A 190 2.17 34.31 4.14
C ASP A 190 1.42 33.02 3.77
N ALA A 191 1.50 31.98 4.61
CA ALA A 191 0.76 30.75 4.39
C ALA A 191 -0.76 31.01 4.43
N PRO A 192 -1.55 30.34 3.57
CA PRO A 192 -3.00 30.45 3.58
C PRO A 192 -3.59 30.19 4.96
N ALA A 193 -4.63 30.95 5.36
CA ALA A 193 -5.27 30.81 6.67
C ALA A 193 -5.73 29.38 6.96
N TRP A 194 -6.33 28.70 5.97
CA TRP A 194 -6.78 27.31 6.12
C TRP A 194 -5.65 26.35 6.47
N LEU A 195 -4.41 26.63 6.05
CA LEU A 195 -3.26 25.78 6.33
C LEU A 195 -2.79 25.95 7.77
N TRP A 196 -2.91 27.17 8.31
CA TRP A 196 -2.75 27.42 9.74
C TRP A 196 -3.82 26.70 10.56
N ASP A 197 -5.08 26.78 10.14
CA ASP A 197 -6.19 26.09 10.81
C ASP A 197 -5.99 24.57 10.79
N TYR A 198 -5.58 24.02 9.64
CA TYR A 198 -5.31 22.58 9.48
C TYR A 198 -4.10 22.09 10.29
N TYR A 199 -3.09 22.94 10.53
CA TYR A 199 -1.90 22.58 11.30
C TYR A 199 -2.06 22.82 12.81
N GLY A 200 -2.88 23.79 13.19
CA GLY A 200 -3.05 24.23 14.57
C GLY A 200 -3.98 23.34 15.41
N GLU A 201 -4.63 22.36 14.79
CA GLU A 201 -5.47 21.33 15.40
C GLU A 201 -4.69 20.03 15.64
#